data_AF-R5N1Q5-F1
#
_entry.id   AF-R5N1Q5-F1
#
_cell.length_a   1.000
_cell.length_b   1.000
_cell.length_c   1.000
_cell.angle_alpha   90.00
_cell.angle_beta   90.00
_cell.angle_gamma   90.00
#
_symmetry.space_group_name_H-M   'P 1'
#
loop_
_entity.id
_entity.type
_entity.pdbx_description
1 polymer ?
#
loop_
_entity_poly.entity_id
_entity_poly.type
_entity_poly.pdbx_seq_one_letter_code
_entity_poly.pdbx_strand_id
1 'polypeptide(L)'
;MNIIEKSGLNKLFSKALSPIIKLLFKDVKPKSKLFDAISLSMAAGLLGLGNASTPLGILVMKEFAKDRPNGYTATNNMVMFVVLNSTALKVFPSTIAAVRQNNGAANPLDFVAASLVASFASVATGIILTKMLGGNKYE
;
A
#
# COMPACT_ATOMS: atom_id res chain seq x y z
N MET A 1 -7.92 -14.84 -10.32
CA MET A 1 -6.45 -14.96 -10.42
C MET A 1 -6.04 -14.92 -11.91
N ASN A 2 -6.61 -14.03 -12.72
CA ASN A 2 -6.55 -12.57 -12.84
C ASN A 2 -5.27 -12.11 -13.56
N ILE A 3 -5.50 -11.35 -14.63
CA ILE A 3 -4.59 -10.89 -15.71
C ILE A 3 -3.20 -10.42 -15.22
N ILE A 4 -3.06 -9.98 -13.97
CA ILE A 4 -1.80 -9.48 -13.40
C ILE A 4 -0.77 -10.59 -13.13
N GLU A 5 -1.20 -11.81 -12.74
CA GLU A 5 -0.29 -12.96 -12.61
C GLU A 5 0.22 -13.45 -13.97
N LYS A 6 -0.67 -13.45 -14.99
CA LYS A 6 -0.33 -13.90 -16.34
C LYS A 6 0.48 -12.88 -17.16
N SER A 7 0.38 -11.59 -16.84
CA SER A 7 1.05 -10.51 -17.58
C SER A 7 2.48 -10.22 -17.11
N GLY A 8 2.96 -10.87 -16.05
CA GLY A 8 4.31 -10.62 -15.50
C GLY A 8 4.47 -9.27 -14.79
N LEU A 9 3.44 -8.42 -14.78
CA LEU A 9 3.40 -7.14 -14.06
C LEU A 9 3.66 -7.32 -12.56
N ASN A 10 3.24 -8.44 -11.97
CA ASN A 10 3.59 -8.81 -10.59
C ASN A 10 5.11 -8.79 -10.35
N LYS A 11 5.91 -9.36 -11.27
CA LYS A 11 7.38 -9.42 -11.11
C LYS A 11 8.00 -8.03 -11.21
N LEU A 12 7.44 -7.15 -12.06
CA LEU A 12 7.90 -5.77 -12.20
C LEU A 12 7.65 -4.98 -10.92
N PHE A 13 6.42 -5.00 -10.39
CA PHE A 13 6.09 -4.32 -9.14
C PHE A 13 6.81 -4.90 -7.94
N SER A 14 6.91 -6.23 -7.83
CA SER A 14 7.66 -6.89 -6.75
C SER A 14 9.15 -6.53 -6.77
N LYS A 15 9.74 -6.25 -7.94
CA LYS A 15 11.12 -5.76 -8.04
C LYS A 15 11.22 -4.28 -7.66
N ALA A 16 10.31 -3.44 -8.15
CA ALA A 16 10.30 -2.00 -7.89
C ALA A 16 10.03 -1.65 -6.42
N LEU A 17 9.05 -2.33 -5.79
CA LEU A 17 8.68 -2.13 -4.39
C LEU A 17 9.51 -2.97 -3.43
N SER A 18 10.35 -3.88 -3.94
CA SER A 18 11.21 -4.74 -3.11
C SER A 18 11.98 -4.02 -2.01
N PRO A 19 12.71 -2.92 -2.29
CA PRO A 19 13.48 -2.24 -1.25
C PRO A 19 12.59 -1.65 -0.15
N ILE A 20 11.42 -1.11 -0.52
CA ILE A 20 10.48 -0.51 0.43
C ILE A 20 9.88 -1.59 1.32
N ILE A 21 9.43 -2.71 0.73
CA ILE A 21 8.84 -3.82 1.48
C ILE A 21 9.86 -4.43 2.45
N LYS A 22 11.10 -4.65 2.02
CA LYS A 22 12.17 -5.17 2.90
C LYS A 22 12.49 -4.23 4.06
N LEU A 23 12.43 -2.92 3.82
CA LEU A 23 12.71 -1.92 4.84
C LEU A 23 11.58 -1.81 5.89
N LEU A 24 10.33 -1.91 5.44
CA LEU A 24 9.15 -1.74 6.30
C LEU A 24 8.72 -3.04 6.98
N PHE A 25 8.88 -4.19 6.31
CA PHE A 25 8.44 -5.51 6.76
C PHE A 25 9.62 -6.48 6.85
N LYS A 26 10.51 -6.25 7.83
CA LYS A 26 11.75 -7.02 8.00
C LYS A 26 11.54 -8.53 8.18
N ASP A 27 10.39 -8.93 8.74
CA ASP A 27 10.05 -10.33 9.02
C ASP A 27 9.47 -11.07 7.81
N VAL A 28 9.17 -10.37 6.71
CA VAL A 28 8.57 -10.97 5.52
C VAL A 28 9.66 -11.51 4.60
N LYS A 29 9.69 -12.84 4.43
CA LYS A 29 10.65 -13.51 3.54
C LYS A 29 10.51 -13.00 2.09
N PRO A 30 11.61 -12.54 1.45
CA PRO A 30 11.58 -12.17 0.04
C PRO A 30 11.10 -13.33 -0.84
N LYS A 31 10.35 -13.03 -1.91
CA LYS A 31 9.77 -14.03 -2.83
C LYS A 31 8.75 -15.00 -2.20
N SER A 32 8.23 -14.71 -1.00
CA SER A 32 7.09 -15.43 -0.44
C SER A 32 5.77 -14.96 -1.07
N LYS A 33 4.72 -15.78 -0.99
CA LYS A 33 3.37 -15.38 -1.43
C LYS A 33 2.88 -14.11 -0.72
N LEU A 34 3.23 -13.94 0.56
CA LEU A 34 2.93 -12.73 1.34
C LEU A 34 3.62 -11.50 0.74
N PHE A 35 4.89 -11.62 0.37
CA PHE A 35 5.66 -10.54 -0.25
C PHE A 35 5.01 -10.06 -1.56
N ASP A 36 4.59 -11.01 -2.42
CA ASP A 36 3.94 -10.67 -3.68
C ASP A 36 2.55 -10.06 -3.46
N ALA A 37 1.79 -10.52 -2.46
CA ALA A 37 0.50 -9.95 -2.11
C ALA A 37 0.63 -8.50 -1.59
N ILE A 38 1.63 -8.22 -0.73
CA ILE A 38 1.94 -6.86 -0.25
C ILE A 38 2.31 -5.96 -1.43
N SER A 39 3.24 -6.42 -2.26
CA SER A 39 3.68 -5.71 -3.46
C SER A 39 2.53 -5.34 -4.37
N LEU A 40 1.66 -6.30 -4.68
CA LEU A 40 0.55 -6.07 -5.58
C LEU A 40 -0.53 -5.16 -4.97
N SER A 41 -0.81 -5.28 -3.67
CA SER A 41 -1.74 -4.39 -2.97
C SER A 41 -1.24 -2.94 -2.97
N MET A 42 0.04 -2.73 -2.67
CA MET A 42 0.70 -1.43 -2.73
C MET A 42 0.68 -0.87 -4.16
N ALA A 43 1.03 -1.68 -5.17
CA ALA A 43 0.98 -1.26 -6.56
C ALA A 43 -0.44 -0.86 -7.00
N ALA A 44 -1.46 -1.64 -6.64
CA ALA A 44 -2.85 -1.31 -6.91
C ALA A 44 -3.26 0.02 -6.23
N GLY A 45 -2.81 0.27 -4.99
CA GLY A 45 -3.03 1.54 -4.30
C GLY A 45 -2.38 2.73 -5.01
N LEU A 46 -1.10 2.60 -5.38
CA LEU A 46 -0.33 3.63 -6.08
C LEU A 46 -0.91 3.98 -7.45
N LEU A 47 -1.48 3.00 -8.15
CA LEU A 47 -2.12 3.19 -9.46
C LEU A 47 -3.58 3.66 -9.37
N GLY A 48 -4.12 3.83 -8.16
CA GLY A 48 -5.52 4.21 -7.98
C GLY A 48 -6.52 3.09 -8.31
N LEU A 49 -6.07 1.84 -8.42
CA LEU A 49 -6.91 0.67 -8.66
C LEU A 49 -7.51 0.15 -7.34
N GLY A 50 -8.27 0.99 -6.65
CA GLY A 50 -8.82 0.69 -5.32
C GLY A 50 -9.63 -0.62 -5.26
N ASN A 51 -10.39 -0.92 -6.33
CA ASN A 51 -11.19 -2.14 -6.45
C ASN A 51 -10.35 -3.42 -6.40
N ALA A 52 -9.08 -3.37 -6.81
CA ALA A 52 -8.14 -4.49 -6.73
C ALA A 52 -7.33 -4.48 -5.42
N SER A 53 -7.07 -3.30 -4.85
CA SER A 53 -6.23 -3.16 -3.66
C SER A 53 -6.88 -3.79 -2.41
N THR A 54 -8.19 -3.59 -2.19
CA THR A 54 -8.87 -4.07 -0.97
C THR A 54 -8.90 -5.60 -0.84
N PRO A 55 -9.28 -6.40 -1.86
CA PRO A 55 -9.24 -7.86 -1.75
C PRO A 55 -7.83 -8.40 -1.48
N LEU A 56 -6.81 -7.80 -2.08
CA LEU A 56 -5.41 -8.16 -1.84
C LEU A 56 -4.96 -7.79 -0.42
N GLY A 57 -5.37 -6.61 0.06
CA GLY A 57 -5.10 -6.17 1.41
C GLY A 57 -5.69 -7.12 2.46
N ILE A 58 -6.91 -7.62 2.24
CA ILE A 58 -7.55 -8.62 3.12
C ILE A 58 -6.72 -9.92 3.15
N LEU A 59 -6.19 -10.37 2.02
CA LEU A 59 -5.32 -11.56 1.97
C LEU A 59 -4.03 -11.36 2.78
N VAL A 60 -3.39 -10.20 2.63
CA VAL A 60 -2.20 -9.84 3.41
C VAL A 60 -2.52 -9.82 4.92
N MET A 61 -3.65 -9.23 5.31
CA MET A 61 -4.06 -9.17 6.71
C MET A 61 -4.34 -10.55 7.30
N LYS A 62 -4.96 -11.45 6.53
CA LYS A 62 -5.17 -12.84 6.96
C LYS A 62 -3.84 -13.57 7.19
N GLU A 63 -2.83 -13.29 6.37
CA GLU A 63 -1.52 -13.89 6.56
C GLU A 63 -0.82 -13.33 7.80
N PHE A 64 -0.79 -12.02 7.99
CA PHE A 64 -0.24 -11.42 9.22
C PHE A 64 -0.99 -11.83 10.49
N ALA A 65 -2.28 -12.14 10.38
CA ALA A 65 -3.08 -12.59 11.52
C ALA A 65 -2.64 -13.97 12.04
N LYS A 66 -1.97 -14.79 11.23
CA LYS A 66 -1.46 -16.11 11.65
C LYS A 66 -0.36 -16.01 12.70
N ASP A 67 0.38 -14.91 12.70
CA ASP A 67 1.49 -14.65 13.63
C ASP A 67 1.03 -13.82 14.86
N ARG A 68 -0.29 -13.67 15.09
CA ARG A 68 -0.81 -12.94 16.25
C ARG A 68 -0.73 -13.79 17.53
N PRO A 69 -0.13 -13.29 18.62
CA PRO A 69 -0.04 -14.03 19.89
C PRO A 69 -1.41 -14.28 20.55
N ASN A 70 -2.28 -13.26 20.57
CA ASN A 70 -3.51 -13.28 21.37
C ASN A 70 -4.80 -13.13 20.53
N GLY A 71 -4.71 -13.30 19.20
CA GLY A 71 -5.84 -13.24 18.25
C GLY A 71 -6.48 -11.85 18.04
N TYR A 72 -6.58 -11.03 19.08
CA TYR A 72 -7.27 -9.74 19.09
C TYR A 72 -6.36 -8.52 18.92
N THR A 73 -5.07 -8.64 19.24
CA THR A 73 -4.11 -7.54 19.13
C THR A 73 -3.47 -7.50 17.74
N ALA A 74 -3.47 -6.32 17.10
CA ALA A 74 -2.84 -6.13 15.80
C ALA A 74 -1.32 -6.00 15.93
N THR A 75 -0.57 -6.75 15.11
CA THR A 75 0.90 -6.68 15.07
C THR A 75 1.39 -5.40 14.41
N ASN A 76 2.64 -5.00 14.71
CA ASN A 76 3.28 -3.84 14.09
C ASN A 76 3.24 -3.91 12.55
N ASN A 77 3.38 -5.12 11.97
CA ASN A 77 3.27 -5.33 10.52
C ASN A 77 1.84 -5.04 10.01
N MET A 78 0.81 -5.45 10.76
CA MET A 78 -0.58 -5.15 10.39
C MET A 78 -0.86 -3.65 10.45
N VAL A 79 -0.43 -2.98 11.53
CA VAL A 79 -0.61 -1.53 11.68
C VAL A 79 0.11 -0.78 10.55
N MET A 80 1.38 -1.11 10.29
CA MET A 80 2.16 -0.52 9.19
C MET A 80 1.45 -0.73 7.84
N PHE A 81 0.94 -1.92 7.58
CA PHE A 81 0.25 -2.20 6.31
C PHE A 81 -1.09 -1.46 6.18
N VAL A 82 -1.88 -1.31 7.26
CA VAL A 82 -3.08 -0.44 7.24
C VAL A 82 -2.67 1.00 6.94
N VAL A 83 -1.71 1.54 7.68
CA VAL A 83 -1.28 2.93 7.55
C VAL A 83 -0.85 3.24 6.12
N LEU A 84 -0.04 2.37 5.50
CA LEU A 84 0.34 2.51 4.10
C LEU A 84 -0.86 2.49 3.14
N ASN A 85 -1.83 1.59 3.33
CA ASN A 85 -3.02 1.53 2.49
C ASN A 85 -3.98 2.71 2.71
N SER A 86 -3.98 3.31 3.90
CA SER A 86 -4.76 4.51 4.23
C SER A 86 -4.12 5.79 3.72
N THR A 87 -2.80 5.80 3.50
CA THR A 87 -2.14 6.97 2.91
C THR A 87 -2.61 7.17 1.47
N ALA A 88 -2.93 8.41 1.11
CA ALA A 88 -3.57 8.71 -0.16
C ALA A 88 -2.60 8.71 -1.37
N LEU A 89 -1.42 8.09 -1.26
CA LEU A 89 -0.39 8.12 -2.30
C LEU A 89 -0.88 7.45 -3.59
N LYS A 90 -1.22 8.29 -4.57
CA LYS A 90 -1.62 7.91 -5.92
C LYS A 90 -0.71 8.63 -6.89
N VAL A 91 -0.01 7.86 -7.73
CA VAL A 91 0.84 8.41 -8.79
C VAL A 91 -0.03 8.99 -9.91
N PHE A 92 -1.17 8.35 -10.17
CA PHE A 92 -2.11 8.75 -11.21
C PHE A 92 -3.52 8.92 -10.61
N PRO A 93 -3.92 10.13 -10.19
CA PRO A 93 -5.24 10.38 -9.60
C PRO A 93 -6.32 10.52 -10.69
N SER A 94 -6.43 9.53 -11.57
CA SER A 94 -7.31 9.53 -12.76
C SER A 94 -8.78 9.71 -12.40
N THR A 95 -9.24 9.15 -11.28
CA THR A 95 -10.62 9.30 -10.82
C THR A 95 -10.98 10.75 -10.51
N ILE A 96 -10.12 11.46 -9.78
CA ILE A 96 -10.36 12.87 -9.43
C ILE A 96 -10.21 13.73 -10.68
N ALA A 97 -9.24 13.43 -11.55
CA ALA A 97 -9.09 14.12 -12.83
C ALA A 97 -10.35 13.98 -13.70
N ALA A 98 -10.93 12.78 -13.81
CA ALA A 98 -12.17 12.55 -14.56
C ALA A 98 -13.36 13.31 -13.95
N VAL A 99 -13.50 13.30 -12.62
CA VAL A 99 -14.55 14.09 -11.94
C VAL A 99 -14.37 15.58 -12.23
N ARG A 100 -13.15 16.11 -12.15
CA ARG A 100 -12.86 17.52 -12.46
C ARG A 100 -13.18 17.87 -13.90
N GLN A 101 -12.82 17.01 -14.85
CA GLN A 101 -13.15 17.18 -16.27
C GLN A 101 -14.67 17.22 -16.48
N ASN A 102 -15.40 16.29 -15.87
CA ASN A 102 -16.87 16.23 -15.96
C ASN A 102 -17.57 17.43 -15.32
N ASN A 103 -16.89 18.17 -14.43
CA ASN A 103 -17.40 19.39 -13.79
C ASN A 103 -16.83 20.67 -14.43
N GLY A 104 -16.24 20.59 -15.63
CA GLY A 104 -15.80 21.76 -16.40
C GLY A 104 -14.49 22.39 -15.97
N ALA A 105 -13.63 21.67 -15.24
CA ALA A 105 -12.32 22.19 -14.86
C ALA A 105 -11.46 22.49 -16.12
N ALA A 106 -10.96 23.74 -16.22
CA ALA A 106 -10.10 24.17 -17.32
C ALA A 106 -8.80 23.34 -17.43
N ASN A 107 -8.23 22.95 -16.28
CA ASN A 107 -7.15 21.99 -16.21
C ASN A 107 -7.50 20.92 -15.14
N PRO A 108 -7.90 19.71 -15.55
CA PRO A 108 -8.25 18.64 -14.62
C PRO A 108 -7.07 18.08 -13.78
N LEU A 109 -5.82 18.39 -14.14
CA LEU A 109 -4.60 17.83 -13.52
C LEU A 109 -3.76 18.84 -12.73
N ASP A 110 -4.21 20.09 -12.60
CA ASP A 110 -3.53 21.16 -11.85
C ASP A 110 -3.18 20.77 -10.39
N PHE A 111 -4.04 19.98 -9.73
CA PHE A 111 -3.89 19.55 -8.35
C PHE A 111 -2.86 18.43 -8.15
N VAL A 112 -2.43 17.76 -9.22
CA VAL A 112 -1.61 16.54 -9.14
C VAL A 112 -0.32 16.81 -8.37
N ALA A 113 0.37 17.90 -8.67
CA ALA A 113 1.62 18.25 -7.99
C ALA A 113 1.43 18.44 -6.48
N ALA A 114 0.41 19.21 -6.08
CA ALA A 114 0.09 19.42 -4.67
C ALA A 114 -0.32 18.11 -3.98
N SER A 115 -1.11 17.26 -4.66
CA SER A 115 -1.56 15.98 -4.11
C SER A 115 -0.42 14.98 -3.90
N LEU A 116 0.58 14.98 -4.78
CA LEU A 116 1.76 14.14 -4.62
C LEU A 116 2.56 14.57 -3.39
N VAL A 117 2.83 15.87 -3.24
CA VAL A 117 3.57 16.41 -2.08
C VAL A 117 2.83 16.08 -0.78
N ALA A 118 1.52 16.35 -0.72
CA ALA A 118 0.70 16.03 0.45
C ALA A 118 0.70 14.52 0.76
N SER A 119 0.65 13.68 -0.27
CA SER A 119 0.65 12.22 -0.09
C SER A 119 2.01 11.70 0.38
N PHE A 120 3.12 12.23 -0.14
CA PHE A 120 4.45 11.88 0.35
C PHE A 120 4.63 12.28 1.82
N ALA A 121 4.17 13.47 2.20
CA ALA A 121 4.18 13.91 3.60
C ALA A 121 3.32 12.98 4.49
N SER A 122 2.15 12.56 4.02
CA SER A 122 1.28 11.60 4.70
C SER A 122 1.95 10.24 4.90
N VAL A 123 2.57 9.68 3.85
CA VAL A 123 3.31 8.41 3.91
C VAL A 123 4.49 8.51 4.88
N ALA A 124 5.30 9.56 4.77
CA ALA A 124 6.47 9.74 5.64
C ALA A 124 6.04 9.84 7.10
N THR A 125 5.06 10.70 7.40
CA THR A 125 4.54 10.89 8.76
C THR A 125 3.93 9.61 9.30
N GLY A 126 3.13 8.89 8.50
CA GLY A 126 2.53 7.62 8.88
C GLY A 126 3.58 6.55 9.22
N ILE A 127 4.62 6.41 8.39
CA ILE A 127 5.72 5.46 8.64
C ILE A 127 6.47 5.84 9.92
N ILE A 128 6.81 7.12 10.09
CA ILE A 128 7.55 7.61 11.26
C ILE A 128 6.75 7.35 12.53
N LEU A 129 5.50 7.79 12.59
CA LEU A 129 4.65 7.60 13.77
C LEU A 129 4.42 6.12 14.06
N THR A 130 4.20 5.28 13.05
CA THR A 130 4.02 3.84 13.28
C THR A 130 5.28 3.19 13.84
N LYS A 131 6.48 3.62 13.40
CA LYS A 131 7.74 3.13 13.97
C LYS A 131 8.02 3.66 15.37
N MET A 132 7.65 4.90 15.67
CA MET A 132 7.86 5.53 16.98
C MET A 132 6.90 4.98 18.04
N LEU A 133 5.64 4.76 17.66
CA LEU A 133 4.59 4.24 18.56
C LEU A 133 4.52 2.71 18.58
N GLY A 134 5.27 2.04 17.71
CA GLY A 134 5.33 0.59 17.66
C GLY A 134 5.93 0.03 18.95
N GLY A 135 5.23 -0.90 19.59
CA GLY A 135 5.73 -1.60 20.77
C GLY A 135 6.84 -2.60 20.43
N ASN A 136 7.59 -3.04 21.43
CA ASN A 136 8.51 -4.16 21.29
C ASN A 136 7.77 -5.39 20.75
N LYS A 137 8.48 -6.18 19.96
CA LYS A 137 7.96 -7.37 19.26
C LYS A 137 7.55 -8.40 20.31
N TYR A 138 6.31 -8.32 20.78
CA TYR A 138 5.61 -9.23 21.69
C TYR A 138 6.56 -10.15 22.48
N GLU A 139 7.10 -9.62 23.58
CA GLU A 139 7.52 -10.48 24.69
C GLU A 139 6.29 -11.10 25.36
#